data_AF-A0AAU4U9V4-F1
#
_entry.id   AF-A0AAU4U9V4-F1
#
_cell.length_a   1.000
_cell.length_b   1.000
_cell.length_c   1.000
_cell.angle_alpha   90.00
_cell.angle_beta   90.00
_cell.angle_gamma   90.00
#
_symmetry.space_group_name_H-M   'P 1'
#
loop_
_entity.id
_entity.type
_entity.pdbx_description
1 polymer ?
#
loop_
_entity_poly.entity_id
_entity_poly.type
_entity_poly.pdbx_seq_one_letter_code
_entity_poly.pdbx_strand_id
1 'polypeptide(L)'
;MIGHRIDLMTYRVFEDVLTLQLIASVGGSRTSSRGRASGSTEATSASPKSVQQYLDESPQDLKGLYADLDELLLSHRDVLKEPQLHYVAYRRIMNVATVRVQPRNRLLVVNL
;
A
#
# COMPACT_ATOMS: atom_id res chain seq x y z
N MET A 1 6.28 -17.75 -15.74
CA MET A 1 5.91 -16.52 -15.01
C MET A 1 4.68 -16.84 -14.18
N ILE A 2 4.72 -16.69 -12.85
CA ILE A 2 3.66 -17.13 -11.93
C ILE A 2 2.65 -15.98 -11.78
N GLY A 3 1.38 -16.21 -12.11
CA GLY A 3 0.31 -15.24 -11.85
C GLY A 3 0.08 -15.08 -10.35
N HIS A 4 0.08 -13.83 -9.85
CA HIS A 4 -0.18 -13.55 -8.44
C HIS A 4 -1.69 -13.47 -8.21
N ARG A 5 -2.27 -14.46 -7.52
CA ARG A 5 -3.66 -14.41 -7.04
C ARG A 5 -3.68 -13.86 -5.63
N ILE A 6 -4.59 -12.92 -5.36
CA ILE A 6 -4.82 -12.36 -4.03
C ILE A 6 -6.20 -12.80 -3.56
N ASP A 7 -6.23 -13.51 -2.43
CA ASP A 7 -7.45 -14.01 -1.81
C ASP A 7 -7.69 -13.25 -0.50
N LEU A 8 -8.88 -12.66 -0.35
CA LEU A 8 -9.35 -12.07 0.89
C LEU A 8 -10.09 -13.13 1.70
N MET A 9 -9.60 -13.44 2.90
CA MET A 9 -10.20 -14.42 3.79
C MET A 9 -10.55 -13.82 5.15
N THR A 10 -11.61 -14.31 5.77
CA THR A 10 -11.89 -14.10 7.19
C THR A 10 -11.50 -15.36 7.98
N TYR A 11 -11.13 -15.18 9.24
CA TYR A 11 -10.76 -16.30 10.12
C TYR A 11 -11.55 -16.28 11.41
N ARG A 12 -11.77 -17.47 11.98
CA ARG A 12 -12.21 -17.66 13.36
C ARG A 12 -11.34 -18.70 14.04
N VAL A 13 -10.95 -18.40 15.27
CA VAL A 13 -10.15 -19.26 16.13
C VAL A 13 -11.09 -19.95 17.12
N PHE A 14 -10.96 -21.25 17.22
CA PHE A 14 -11.47 -22.08 18.30
C PHE A 14 -10.27 -22.72 19.00
N GLU A 15 -10.48 -23.36 20.16
CA GLU A 15 -9.39 -23.89 21.00
C GLU A 15 -8.30 -24.60 20.20
N ASP A 16 -8.68 -25.60 19.42
CA ASP A 16 -7.72 -26.44 18.69
C ASP A 16 -7.80 -26.28 17.16
N VAL A 17 -8.70 -25.43 16.65
CA VAL A 17 -8.99 -25.33 15.21
C VAL A 17 -9.12 -23.89 14.72
N LEU A 18 -8.62 -23.65 13.51
CA LEU A 18 -8.74 -22.40 12.77
C LEU A 18 -9.63 -22.62 11.55
N THR A 19 -10.72 -21.85 11.43
CA THR A 19 -11.53 -21.84 10.22
C THR A 19 -11.17 -20.63 9.36
N LEU A 20 -10.94 -20.85 8.07
CA LEU A 20 -10.72 -19.81 7.07
C LEU A 20 -11.89 -19.82 6.08
N GLN A 21 -12.50 -18.66 5.86
CA GLN A 21 -13.57 -18.51 4.88
C GLN A 21 -13.15 -17.49 3.83
N LEU A 22 -13.20 -17.91 2.55
CA LEU A 22 -12.94 -17.03 1.40
C LEU A 22 -14.07 -16.01 1.26
N ILE A 23 -13.72 -14.73 1.25
CA ILE A 23 -14.65 -13.62 1.03
C ILE A 23 -14.60 -13.16 -0.42
N ALA A 24 -13.40 -13.01 -0.98
CA ALA A 24 -13.20 -12.61 -2.36
C ALA A 24 -11.87 -13.16 -2.90
N SER A 25 -11.81 -13.40 -4.20
CA SER A 25 -10.59 -13.85 -4.89
C SER A 25 -10.38 -13.00 -6.14
N VAL A 26 -9.16 -12.47 -6.30
CA VAL A 26 -8.76 -11.69 -7.48
C VAL A 26 -7.57 -12.37 -8.14
N GLY A 27 -7.78 -12.89 -9.34
CA GLY A 27 -6.73 -13.45 -10.18
C GLY A 27 -5.89 -12.36 -10.83
N GLY A 28 -4.58 -12.37 -10.61
CA GLY A 28 -3.63 -11.49 -11.31
C GLY A 28 -3.46 -11.93 -12.75
N SER A 29 -4.36 -11.51 -13.64
CA SER A 29 -4.13 -11.56 -15.08
C SER A 29 -3.47 -10.26 -15.51
N ARG A 30 -2.19 -10.30 -15.91
CA ARG A 30 -1.60 -9.19 -16.68
C ARG A 30 -2.13 -9.30 -18.11
N THR A 31 -3.33 -8.80 -18.36
CA THR A 31 -3.75 -8.48 -19.74
C THR A 31 -3.18 -7.13 -20.12
N SER A 32 -1.99 -7.14 -20.73
CA SER A 32 -1.62 -6.06 -21.63
C SER A 32 -2.49 -6.17 -22.88
N SER A 33 -3.52 -5.31 -22.98
CA SER A 33 -4.10 -4.72 -24.21
C SER A 33 -5.62 -4.52 -24.10
N ARG A 34 -6.00 -3.24 -24.00
CA ARG A 34 -7.14 -2.55 -24.61
C ARG A 34 -8.14 -3.45 -25.39
N GLY A 35 -9.38 -3.56 -24.90
CA GLY A 35 -10.48 -4.16 -25.69
C GLY A 35 -11.81 -4.34 -24.95
N ARG A 36 -12.68 -3.31 -25.06
CA ARG A 36 -14.14 -3.25 -24.86
C ARG A 36 -14.80 -3.99 -23.67
N ALA A 37 -15.34 -3.15 -22.79
CA ALA A 37 -16.35 -3.47 -21.79
C ALA A 37 -17.72 -3.81 -22.42
N SER A 38 -18.47 -4.67 -21.74
CA SER A 38 -19.92 -4.55 -21.59
C SER A 38 -20.27 -4.91 -20.16
N GLY A 39 -20.83 -3.95 -19.43
CA GLY A 39 -21.10 -4.05 -18.00
C GLY A 39 -20.98 -2.68 -17.34
N SER A 40 -22.04 -1.89 -17.51
CA SER A 40 -22.28 -0.56 -16.95
C SER A 40 -21.90 -0.42 -15.47
N THR A 41 -20.98 0.49 -15.15
CA THR A 41 -21.12 1.54 -14.13
C THR A 41 -20.01 2.56 -14.37
N GLU A 42 -20.35 3.79 -14.74
CA GLU A 42 -19.42 4.93 -14.80
C GLU A 42 -18.93 5.27 -13.39
N ALA A 43 -17.86 4.62 -12.95
CA ALA A 43 -16.93 5.21 -12.00
C ALA A 43 -15.73 5.68 -12.83
N THR A 44 -15.54 6.99 -12.91
CA THR A 44 -14.34 7.60 -13.49
C THR A 44 -13.14 6.92 -12.85
N SER A 45 -12.47 6.05 -13.60
CA SER A 45 -11.30 5.30 -13.15
C SER A 45 -10.12 6.24 -13.13
N ALA A 46 -10.13 7.18 -12.18
CA ALA A 46 -8.96 7.94 -11.82
C ALA A 46 -7.89 6.93 -11.41
N SER A 47 -6.81 6.88 -12.19
CA SER A 47 -5.62 6.12 -11.86
C SER A 47 -5.26 6.33 -10.39
N PRO A 48 -4.97 5.27 -9.63
CA PRO A 48 -4.74 5.39 -8.19
C PRO A 48 -3.60 6.38 -7.92
N LYS A 49 -3.88 7.38 -7.08
CA LYS A 49 -2.89 8.38 -6.69
C LYS A 49 -1.71 7.71 -5.98
N SER A 50 -0.50 8.09 -6.39
CA SER A 50 0.74 7.64 -5.76
C SER A 50 0.91 8.25 -4.36
N VAL A 51 1.62 7.55 -3.47
CA VAL A 51 2.03 8.08 -2.17
C VAL A 51 2.80 9.40 -2.30
N GLN A 52 3.57 9.56 -3.39
CA GLN A 52 4.27 10.81 -3.68
C GLN A 52 3.29 11.95 -3.97
N GLN A 53 2.25 11.69 -4.76
CA GLN A 53 1.21 12.68 -5.04
C GLN A 53 0.45 13.07 -3.77
N TYR A 54 0.18 12.12 -2.86
CA TYR A 54 -0.41 12.44 -1.56
C TYR A 54 0.51 13.29 -0.70
N LEU A 55 1.80 13.01 -0.69
CA LEU A 55 2.79 13.83 0.01
C LEU A 55 2.89 15.23 -0.60
N ASP A 56 2.88 15.35 -1.93
CA ASP A 56 2.95 16.62 -2.66
C ASP A 56 1.69 17.49 -2.42
N GLU A 57 0.52 16.86 -2.36
CA GLU A 57 -0.76 17.50 -2.03
C GLU A 57 -0.91 17.81 -0.52
N SER A 58 0.03 17.34 0.33
CA SER A 58 -0.07 17.53 1.78
C SER A 58 0.33 18.94 2.24
N PRO A 59 -0.21 19.39 3.40
CA PRO A 59 0.24 20.61 4.07
C PRO A 59 1.75 20.60 4.36
N GLN A 60 2.37 21.78 4.41
CA GLN A 60 3.81 21.90 4.66
C GLN A 60 4.25 21.23 5.95
N ASP A 61 3.47 21.34 7.02
CA ASP A 61 3.75 20.69 8.31
C ASP A 61 3.92 19.17 8.17
N LEU A 62 3.06 18.53 7.38
CA LEU A 62 3.10 17.08 7.17
C LEU A 62 4.27 16.67 6.27
N LYS A 63 4.65 17.52 5.31
CA LYS A 63 5.85 17.33 4.49
C LYS A 63 7.12 17.43 5.34
N GLY A 64 7.18 18.40 6.25
CA GLY A 64 8.29 18.56 7.20
C GLY A 64 8.42 17.33 8.10
N LEU A 65 7.31 16.91 8.73
CA LEU A 65 7.28 15.72 9.57
C LEU A 65 7.70 14.45 8.82
N TYR A 66 7.29 14.30 7.55
CA TYR A 66 7.75 13.19 6.72
C TYR A 66 9.25 13.28 6.41
N ALA A 67 9.79 14.46 6.14
CA ALA A 67 11.21 14.65 5.87
C ALA A 67 12.07 14.28 7.09
N ASP A 68 11.68 14.74 8.28
CA ASP A 68 12.36 14.40 9.54
C ASP A 68 12.34 12.88 9.79
N LEU A 69 11.20 12.23 9.53
CA LEU A 69 11.06 10.78 9.64
C LEU A 69 11.89 10.03 8.59
N ASP A 70 11.92 10.53 7.36
CA ASP A 70 12.69 9.95 6.25
C ASP A 70 14.19 9.97 6.56
N GLU A 71 14.70 11.10 7.06
CA GLU A 71 16.09 11.23 7.50
C GLU A 71 16.40 10.27 8.66
N LEU A 72 15.52 10.19 9.67
CA LEU A 72 15.67 9.27 10.79
C LEU A 72 15.74 7.81 10.33
N LEU A 73 14.85 7.39 9.44
CA LEU A 73 14.79 6.01 8.95
C LEU A 73 15.97 5.69 8.04
N LEU A 74 16.45 6.64 7.23
CA LEU A 74 17.63 6.47 6.38
C LEU A 74 18.96 6.55 7.15
N SER A 75 18.97 7.18 8.33
CA SER A 75 20.17 7.22 9.19
C SER A 75 20.55 5.83 9.72
N HIS A 76 19.61 4.89 9.73
CA HIS A 76 19.87 3.50 10.09
C HIS A 76 20.66 2.82 8.98
N ARG A 77 21.74 2.11 9.35
CA ARG A 77 22.63 1.46 8.38
C ARG A 77 21.86 0.56 7.42
N ASP A 78 22.26 0.55 6.16
CA ASP A 78 21.74 -0.27 5.05
C ASP A 78 20.22 -0.23 4.81
N VAL A 79 19.50 0.77 5.32
CA VAL A 79 18.07 0.96 5.02
C VAL A 79 17.92 1.58 3.63
N LEU A 80 17.16 0.88 2.77
CA LEU A 80 16.75 1.34 1.46
C LEU A 80 15.30 1.82 1.51
N LYS A 81 15.05 2.93 0.81
CA LYS A 81 13.72 3.51 0.62
C LYS A 81 13.12 3.03 -0.70
N GLU A 82 11.97 2.39 -0.63
CA GLU A 82 11.22 1.91 -1.78
C GLU A 82 9.83 2.58 -1.82
N PRO A 83 9.61 3.52 -2.75
CA PRO A 83 8.29 4.12 -2.92
C PRO A 83 7.33 3.10 -3.55
N GLN A 84 6.24 2.79 -2.85
CA GLN A 84 5.14 1.97 -3.36
C GLN A 84 3.95 2.87 -3.74
N LEU A 85 2.94 2.30 -4.38
CA LEU A 85 1.77 3.07 -4.83
C LEU A 85 1.04 3.79 -3.69
N HIS A 86 0.96 3.19 -2.50
CA HIS A 86 0.16 3.71 -1.37
C HIS A 86 0.96 3.99 -0.09
N TYR A 87 2.23 3.62 -0.04
CA TYR A 87 3.09 3.76 1.12
C TYR A 87 4.55 3.80 0.69
N VAL A 88 5.44 4.18 1.60
CA VAL A 88 6.89 4.09 1.41
C VAL A 88 7.41 3.01 2.33
N ALA A 89 8.15 2.05 1.77
CA ALA A 89 8.78 0.99 2.53
C ALA A 89 10.23 1.34 2.82
N TYR A 90 10.66 1.09 4.06
CA TYR A 90 12.05 1.19 4.50
C TYR A 90 12.51 -0.23 4.81
N ARG A 91 13.46 -0.75 4.03
CA ARG A 91 13.84 -2.17 4.04
C ARG A 91 15.35 -2.33 4.11
N ARG A 92 15.80 -3.35 4.84
CA ARG A 92 17.17 -3.88 4.75
C ARG A 92 17.09 -5.28 4.11
N ILE A 93 17.27 -6.31 4.94
CA ILE A 93 16.94 -7.70 4.64
C ILE A 93 15.44 -7.97 4.86
N MET A 94 14.86 -7.30 5.86
CA MET A 94 13.43 -7.34 6.19
C MET A 94 12.86 -5.93 6.19
N ASN A 95 11.53 -5.83 6.21
CA ASN A 95 10.82 -4.58 6.47
C ASN A 95 11.26 -4.01 7.83
N VAL A 96 11.69 -2.75 7.84
CA VAL A 96 12.00 -1.98 9.05
C VAL A 96 10.86 -1.03 9.38
N ALA A 97 10.28 -0.41 8.35
CA ALA A 97 9.09 0.42 8.52
C ALA A 97 8.29 0.52 7.22
N THR A 98 6.99 0.74 7.35
CA THR A 98 6.11 1.20 6.27
C THR A 98 5.44 2.49 6.69
N VAL A 99 5.59 3.52 5.86
CA VAL A 99 5.07 4.86 6.12
C VAL A 99 3.96 5.18 5.14
N ARG A 100 2.79 5.54 5.66
CA ARG A 100 1.64 5.99 4.86
C ARG A 100 1.26 7.41 5.24
N VAL A 101 1.14 8.26 4.22
CA VAL A 101 0.66 9.64 4.36
C VAL A 101 -0.87 9.65 4.30
N GLN A 102 -1.53 10.29 5.26
CA GLN A 102 -2.98 10.54 5.25
C GLN A 102 -3.26 12.05 5.28
N PRO A 103 -3.33 12.72 4.12
CA PRO A 103 -3.48 14.18 4.08
C PRO A 103 -4.78 14.67 4.71
N ARG A 104 -5.89 13.92 4.53
CA ARG A 104 -7.22 14.26 5.08
C ARG A 104 -7.24 14.35 6.60
N ASN A 105 -6.52 13.45 7.26
CA ASN A 105 -6.44 13.40 8.71
C ASN A 105 -5.21 14.17 9.24
N ARG A 106 -4.34 14.64 8.35
CA ARG A 106 -3.02 15.22 8.68
C ARG A 106 -2.16 14.29 9.55
N LEU A 107 -2.16 13.00 9.24
CA LEU A 107 -1.44 11.98 9.99
C LEU A 107 -0.43 11.26 9.11
N LEU A 108 0.70 10.90 9.73
CA LEU A 108 1.65 9.92 9.22
C LEU A 108 1.47 8.63 10.01
N VAL A 109 1.13 7.55 9.31
CA VAL A 109 0.98 6.22 9.91
C VAL A 109 2.26 5.44 9.64
N VAL A 110 2.93 5.03 10.71
CA VAL A 110 4.16 4.24 10.66
C VAL A 110 3.87 2.86 11.23
N ASN A 111 4.17 1.80 10.49
CA ASN A 111 4.19 0.43 11.02
C ASN A 111 5.63 -0.08 10.95
N LEU A 112 6.14 -0.56 12.08
CA LEU A 112 7.49 -1.12 12.23
C LEU A 112 7.49 -2.63 11.98
#